data_AF-A0A7J4GY92-F1
#
_entry.id   AF-A0A7J4GY92-F1
#
_cell.length_a   1.000
_cell.length_b   1.000
_cell.length_c   1.000
_cell.angle_alpha   90.00
_cell.angle_beta   90.00
_cell.angle_gamma   90.00
#
_symmetry.space_group_name_H-M   'P 1'
#
loop_
_entity.id
_entity.type
_entity.pdbx_description
1 polymer ?
#
loop_
_entity_poly.entity_id
_entity_poly.type
_entity_poly.pdbx_seq_one_letter_code
_entity_poly.pdbx_strand_id
1 'polypeptide(L)'
;MKQPRTSWNILLLALLLPILLLVAINITIGNAHSTETFKRFGNALLTSFIIMGILLLGNLIAYADSRHRPAAPLVGMLAAITVGILLTVALVSYSDLLLESNSGVRSQILSNIVRLLVSGSAMAIAGVLAVGLTFAAITGRPRRVLFYEEE
;
A
#
# COMPACT_ATOMS: atom_id res chain seq x y z
N MET A 1 -0.53 12.25 30.00
CA MET A 1 -0.77 12.43 28.53
C MET A 1 -1.65 11.28 28.05
N LYS A 2 -2.89 11.53 27.59
CA LYS A 2 -3.79 10.48 27.08
C LYS A 2 -3.26 10.01 25.72
N GLN A 3 -2.95 8.72 25.59
CA GLN A 3 -2.52 8.16 24.31
C GLN A 3 -3.69 8.24 23.31
N PRO A 4 -3.49 8.75 22.09
CA PRO A 4 -4.53 8.75 21.08
C PRO A 4 -4.81 7.29 20.70
N ARG A 5 -5.99 6.79 21.09
CA ARG A 5 -6.48 5.49 20.64
C ARG A 5 -6.75 5.60 19.14
N THR A 6 -6.02 4.85 18.32
CA THR A 6 -6.34 4.68 16.90
C THR A 6 -7.79 4.24 16.79
N SER A 7 -8.64 5.06 16.17
CA SER A 7 -10.05 4.72 16.03
C SER A 7 -10.19 3.55 15.06
N TRP A 8 -11.01 2.57 15.41
CA TRP A 8 -11.30 1.40 14.57
C TRP A 8 -11.74 1.79 13.14
N ASN A 9 -12.40 2.95 13.03
CA ASN A 9 -12.83 3.53 11.77
C ASN A 9 -11.65 3.85 10.82
N ILE A 10 -10.51 4.29 11.35
CA ILE A 10 -9.31 4.58 10.55
C ILE A 10 -8.68 3.28 10.03
N LEU A 11 -8.69 2.22 10.84
CA LEU A 11 -8.17 0.91 10.42
C LEU A 11 -9.06 0.28 9.33
N LEU A 12 -10.39 0.36 9.49
CA LEU A 12 -11.34 -0.05 8.45
C LEU A 12 -11.18 0.76 7.17
N LEU A 13 -11.03 2.08 7.28
CA LEU A 13 -10.78 2.94 6.13
C LEU A 13 -9.50 2.52 5.41
N ALA A 14 -8.39 2.33 6.12
CA ALA A 14 -7.12 1.94 5.53
C ALA A 14 -7.18 0.57 4.83
N LEU A 15 -7.95 -0.37 5.39
CA LEU A 15 -8.19 -1.69 4.79
C LEU A 15 -9.01 -1.61 3.49
N LEU A 16 -10.04 -0.76 3.48
CA LEU A 16 -10.97 -0.61 2.34
C LEU A 16 -10.46 0.35 1.27
N LEU A 17 -9.54 1.25 1.61
CA LEU A 17 -9.00 2.28 0.73
C LEU A 17 -8.54 1.75 -0.64
N PRO A 18 -7.75 0.66 -0.75
CA PRO A 18 -7.38 0.12 -2.06
C PRO A 18 -8.58 -0.34 -2.90
N ILE A 19 -9.63 -0.89 -2.27
CA ILE A 19 -10.86 -1.31 -2.96
C ILE A 19 -11.66 -0.10 -3.43
N LEU A 20 -11.85 0.88 -2.56
CA LEU A 20 -12.55 2.12 -2.88
C LEU A 20 -11.86 2.87 -4.03
N LEU A 21 -10.53 2.82 -4.05
CA LEU A 21 -9.71 3.43 -5.10
C LEU A 21 -9.87 2.69 -6.43
N LEU A 22 -9.89 1.35 -6.44
CA LEU A 22 -10.21 0.55 -7.63
C LEU A 22 -11.62 0.84 -8.17
N VAL A 23 -12.62 0.93 -7.28
CA VAL A 23 -14.00 1.26 -7.66
C VAL A 23 -14.09 2.68 -8.22
N ALA A 24 -13.45 3.65 -7.57
CA ALA A 24 -13.43 5.04 -8.03
C ALA A 24 -12.78 5.17 -9.42
N ILE A 25 -11.67 4.47 -9.65
CA ILE A 25 -10.98 4.42 -10.95
C ILE A 25 -11.87 3.76 -12.01
N ASN A 26 -12.53 2.65 -11.68
CA ASN A 26 -13.45 1.99 -12.60
C ASN A 26 -14.59 2.91 -13.05
N ILE A 27 -15.19 3.65 -12.12
CA ILE A 27 -16.28 4.59 -12.40
C ILE A 27 -15.78 5.79 -13.23
N THR A 28 -14.59 6.31 -12.94
CA THR A 28 -14.04 7.48 -13.67
C THR A 28 -13.55 7.15 -15.08
N ILE A 29 -12.99 5.95 -15.29
CA ILE A 29 -12.57 5.51 -16.63
C ILE A 29 -13.77 5.09 -17.48
N GLY A 30 -14.83 4.57 -16.85
CA GLY A 30 -16.03 4.10 -17.56
C GLY A 30 -15.72 3.02 -18.60
N ASN A 31 -16.55 2.91 -19.64
CA ASN A 31 -16.34 1.95 -20.75
C ASN A 31 -15.29 2.42 -21.79
N ALA A 32 -14.52 3.47 -21.50
CA ALA A 32 -13.59 4.06 -22.47
C ALA A 32 -12.36 3.18 -22.77
N HIS A 33 -12.12 2.15 -21.95
CA HIS A 33 -11.02 1.21 -22.10
C HIS A 33 -11.51 -0.23 -22.10
N SER A 34 -10.76 -1.11 -22.78
CA SER A 34 -11.08 -2.54 -22.81
C SER A 34 -11.08 -3.13 -21.40
N THR A 35 -11.99 -4.07 -21.13
CA THR A 35 -12.06 -4.81 -19.87
C THR A 35 -10.70 -5.36 -19.46
N GLU A 36 -9.89 -5.82 -20.42
CA GLU A 36 -8.53 -6.30 -20.21
C GLU A 36 -7.59 -5.24 -19.61
N THR A 37 -7.69 -3.97 -19.99
CA THR A 37 -6.89 -2.89 -19.39
C THR A 37 -7.15 -2.76 -17.89
N PHE A 38 -8.42 -2.84 -17.48
CA PHE A 38 -8.80 -2.76 -16.06
C PHE A 38 -8.30 -3.97 -15.27
N LYS A 39 -8.45 -5.18 -15.82
CA LYS A 39 -7.89 -6.41 -15.22
C LYS A 39 -6.38 -6.27 -14.99
N ARG A 40 -5.66 -5.76 -16.00
CA ARG A 40 -4.21 -5.60 -15.94
C ARG A 40 -3.78 -4.57 -14.89
N PHE A 41 -4.52 -3.47 -14.77
CA PHE A 41 -4.31 -2.45 -13.75
C PHE A 41 -4.59 -2.98 -12.34
N GLY A 42 -5.71 -3.67 -12.13
CA GLY A 42 -6.05 -4.28 -10.84
C GLY A 42 -4.98 -5.29 -10.37
N ASN A 43 -4.48 -6.12 -11.29
CA ASN A 43 -3.41 -7.08 -10.97
C ASN A 43 -2.11 -6.37 -10.54
N ALA A 44 -1.72 -5.32 -11.28
CA ALA A 44 -0.55 -4.53 -10.94
C ALA A 44 -0.72 -3.90 -9.56
N LEU A 45 -1.86 -3.24 -9.31
CA LEU A 45 -2.14 -2.55 -8.06
C LEU A 45 -2.10 -3.49 -6.85
N LEU A 46 -2.73 -4.67 -6.93
CA LEU A 46 -2.68 -5.66 -5.84
C LEU A 46 -1.28 -6.21 -5.61
N THR A 47 -0.56 -6.54 -6.70
CA THR A 47 0.81 -7.06 -6.63
C THR A 47 1.72 -6.07 -5.92
N SER A 48 1.64 -4.79 -6.32
CA SER A 48 2.37 -3.71 -5.69
C SER A 48 2.00 -3.59 -4.21
N PHE A 49 0.71 -3.54 -3.88
CA PHE A 49 0.27 -3.48 -2.49
C PHE A 49 0.87 -4.58 -1.61
N ILE A 50 0.88 -5.83 -2.09
CA ILE A 50 1.46 -6.97 -1.37
C ILE A 50 2.98 -6.82 -1.21
N ILE A 51 3.71 -6.53 -2.30
CA ILE A 51 5.18 -6.42 -2.28
C ILE A 51 5.62 -5.34 -1.29
N MET A 52 5.01 -4.15 -1.34
CA MET A 52 5.40 -3.07 -0.42
C MET A 52 4.89 -3.30 0.99
N GLY A 53 3.73 -3.95 1.15
CA GLY A 53 3.30 -4.45 2.45
C GLY A 53 4.38 -5.31 3.10
N ILE A 54 4.96 -6.26 2.37
CA ILE A 54 6.05 -7.13 2.86
C ILE A 54 7.31 -6.32 3.18
N LEU A 55 7.74 -5.40 2.30
CA LEU A 55 8.93 -4.57 2.54
C LEU A 55 8.79 -3.70 3.79
N LEU A 56 7.66 -3.02 3.92
CA LEU A 56 7.36 -2.19 5.09
C LEU A 56 7.22 -3.05 6.35
N LEU A 57 6.72 -4.28 6.24
CA LEU A 57 6.62 -5.20 7.36
C LEU A 57 8.01 -5.61 7.85
N GLY A 58 8.91 -5.94 6.93
CA GLY A 58 10.32 -6.17 7.25
C GLY A 58 10.98 -4.97 7.92
N ASN A 59 10.74 -3.76 7.41
CA ASN A 59 11.23 -2.53 8.04
C ASN A 59 10.69 -2.36 9.47
N LEU A 60 9.41 -2.65 9.66
CA LEU A 60 8.75 -2.52 10.95
C LEU A 60 9.23 -3.56 11.97
N ILE A 61 9.53 -4.79 11.54
CA ILE A 61 10.17 -5.82 12.38
C ILE A 61 11.53 -5.32 12.85
N ALA A 62 12.37 -4.84 11.94
CA ALA A 62 13.69 -4.31 12.28
C ALA A 62 13.60 -3.10 13.24
N TYR A 63 12.61 -2.22 13.04
CA TYR A 63 12.36 -1.09 13.92
C TYR A 63 11.87 -1.49 15.32
N ALA A 64 10.93 -2.45 15.38
CA ALA A 64 10.33 -2.91 16.64
C ALA A 64 11.36 -3.64 17.51
N ASP A 65 12.19 -4.49 16.88
CA ASP A 65 13.29 -5.23 17.53
C ASP A 65 14.34 -4.25 18.09
N SER A 66 14.76 -3.28 17.28
CA SER A 66 15.72 -2.25 17.71
C SER A 66 15.25 -1.40 18.90
N ARG A 67 13.93 -1.24 19.12
CA ARG A 67 13.39 -0.32 20.15
C ARG A 67 12.56 -0.99 21.25
N HIS A 68 12.48 -2.32 21.31
CA HIS A 68 11.63 -3.05 22.27
C HIS A 68 10.19 -2.49 22.33
N ARG A 69 9.64 -2.10 21.18
CA ARG A 69 8.34 -1.42 21.05
C ARG A 69 7.20 -2.42 20.78
N PRO A 70 5.94 -2.07 21.10
CA PRO A 70 4.82 -3.00 20.98
C PRO A 70 4.59 -3.46 19.54
N ALA A 71 4.39 -4.77 19.36
CA ALA A 71 4.16 -5.45 18.08
C ALA A 71 2.81 -5.12 17.40
N ALA A 72 2.00 -4.21 17.96
CA ALA A 72 0.68 -3.88 17.43
C ALA A 72 0.66 -3.46 15.93
N PRO A 73 1.61 -2.67 15.40
CA PRO A 73 1.61 -2.35 13.98
C PRO A 73 2.08 -3.53 13.10
N LEU A 74 2.79 -4.53 13.63
CA LEU A 74 3.12 -5.76 12.90
C LEU A 74 1.86 -6.58 12.59
N VAL A 75 0.96 -6.71 13.57
CA VAL A 75 -0.30 -7.46 13.41
C VAL A 75 -1.18 -6.82 12.35
N GLY A 76 -1.30 -5.48 12.35
CA GLY A 76 -2.06 -4.75 11.34
C GLY A 76 -1.50 -4.91 9.93
N MET A 77 -0.17 -4.88 9.77
CA MET A 77 0.48 -5.10 8.49
C MET A 77 0.37 -6.55 8.01
N LEU A 78 0.55 -7.54 8.90
CA LEU A 78 0.31 -8.95 8.58
C LEU A 78 -1.11 -9.16 8.08
N ALA A 79 -2.11 -8.64 8.81
CA ALA A 79 -3.51 -8.75 8.42
C ALA A 79 -3.77 -8.11 7.04
N ALA A 80 -3.21 -6.92 6.78
CA ALA A 80 -3.34 -6.26 5.48
C ALA A 80 -2.71 -7.06 4.34
N ILE A 81 -1.51 -7.64 4.54
CA ILE A 81 -0.86 -8.50 3.55
C ILE A 81 -1.68 -9.77 3.30
N THR A 82 -2.14 -10.43 4.36
CA THR A 82 -2.97 -11.65 4.25
C THR A 82 -4.26 -11.37 3.48
N VAL A 83 -4.94 -10.26 3.80
CA VAL A 83 -6.14 -9.83 3.05
C VAL A 83 -5.79 -9.54 1.59
N GLY A 84 -4.67 -8.86 1.32
CA GLY A 84 -4.19 -8.62 -0.05
C GLY A 84 -3.98 -9.92 -0.82
N ILE A 85 -3.29 -10.90 -0.22
CA ILE A 85 -3.06 -12.22 -0.84
C ILE A 85 -4.38 -12.96 -1.09
N LEU A 86 -5.28 -13.01 -0.10
CA LEU A 86 -6.58 -13.66 -0.25
C LEU A 86 -7.42 -13.00 -1.34
N LEU A 87 -7.37 -11.67 -1.46
CA LEU A 87 -8.03 -10.95 -2.54
C LEU A 87 -7.40 -11.25 -3.90
N THR A 88 -6.07 -11.34 -4.00
CA THR A 88 -5.42 -11.77 -5.25
C THR A 88 -5.92 -13.15 -5.66
N VAL A 89 -5.90 -14.11 -4.74
CA VAL A 89 -6.38 -15.47 -4.99
C VAL A 89 -7.84 -15.46 -5.42
N ALA A 90 -8.71 -14.76 -4.67
CA ALA A 90 -10.14 -14.68 -5.00
C ALA A 90 -10.39 -14.03 -6.37
N LEU A 91 -9.69 -12.94 -6.70
CA LEU A 91 -9.87 -12.23 -7.98
C LEU A 91 -9.24 -12.98 -9.17
N VAL A 92 -8.16 -13.74 -8.97
CA VAL A 92 -7.61 -14.63 -10.00
C VAL A 92 -8.54 -15.81 -10.24
N SER A 93 -9.07 -16.42 -9.17
CA SER A 93 -9.94 -17.61 -9.25
C SER A 93 -11.35 -17.32 -9.75
N TYR A 94 -11.88 -16.11 -9.52
CA TYR A 94 -13.20 -15.73 -10.00
C TYR A 94 -13.10 -15.26 -11.47
N SER A 95 -13.59 -16.07 -12.41
CA SER A 95 -13.80 -15.69 -13.83
C SER A 95 -12.56 -15.27 -14.65
N ASP A 96 -11.35 -15.69 -14.28
CA ASP A 96 -10.13 -15.27 -14.99
C ASP A 96 -10.02 -13.73 -15.05
N LEU A 97 -10.47 -13.06 -13.99
CA LEU A 97 -10.59 -11.59 -13.93
C LEU A 97 -9.23 -10.89 -13.91
N LEU A 98 -8.12 -11.62 -13.72
CA LEU A 98 -6.76 -11.07 -13.69
C LEU A 98 -5.80 -11.79 -14.64
N LEU A 99 -6.21 -12.93 -15.19
CA LEU A 99 -5.46 -13.70 -16.16
C LEU A 99 -5.86 -13.26 -17.57
N GLU A 100 -4.84 -12.97 -18.36
CA GLU A 100 -5.05 -12.64 -19.76
C GLU A 100 -5.34 -13.91 -20.53
N SER A 101 -6.59 -14.08 -20.94
CA SER A 101 -7.01 -15.22 -21.73
C SER A 101 -6.24 -15.21 -23.05
N ASN A 102 -5.32 -16.17 -23.23
CA ASN A 102 -4.60 -16.48 -24.47
C ASN A 102 -3.27 -15.75 -24.76
N SER A 103 -2.44 -15.47 -23.75
CA SER A 103 -1.06 -14.98 -23.95
C SER A 103 -0.02 -16.06 -23.63
N GLY A 104 0.92 -16.34 -24.54
CA GLY A 104 2.00 -17.31 -24.30
C GLY A 104 2.89 -16.96 -23.09
N VAL A 105 3.51 -17.97 -22.47
CA VAL A 105 4.32 -17.82 -21.23
C VAL A 105 5.34 -16.67 -21.32
N ARG A 106 5.98 -16.49 -22.48
CA ARG A 106 6.97 -15.41 -22.69
C ARG A 106 6.36 -14.01 -22.66
N SER A 107 5.15 -13.81 -23.20
CA SER A 107 4.48 -12.51 -23.19
C SER A 107 3.90 -12.19 -21.81
N GLN A 108 3.44 -13.19 -21.06
CA GLN A 108 3.08 -13.03 -19.65
C GLN A 108 4.26 -12.55 -18.81
N ILE A 109 5.42 -13.21 -18.91
CA ILE A 109 6.63 -12.82 -18.19
C ILE A 109 7.03 -11.38 -18.52
N LEU A 110 7.07 -11.02 -19.81
CA LEU A 110 7.43 -9.65 -20.21
C LEU A 110 6.42 -8.62 -19.67
N SER A 111 5.12 -8.92 -19.74
CA SER A 111 4.09 -8.02 -19.24
C SER A 111 4.17 -7.83 -17.71
N ASN A 112 4.52 -8.88 -16.97
CA ASN A 112 4.72 -8.82 -15.53
C ASN A 112 5.96 -8.01 -15.16
N ILE A 113 7.06 -8.15 -15.92
CA ILE A 113 8.28 -7.35 -15.72
C ILE A 113 7.98 -5.87 -15.96
N VAL A 114 7.30 -5.51 -17.06
CA VAL A 114 6.94 -4.11 -17.34
C VAL A 114 6.04 -3.55 -16.25
N ARG A 115 5.02 -4.30 -15.80
CA ARG A 115 4.16 -3.87 -14.69
C ARG A 115 4.93 -3.73 -13.38
N LEU A 116 5.86 -4.62 -13.08
CA LEU A 116 6.73 -4.54 -11.91
C LEU A 116 7.62 -3.27 -11.96
N LEU A 117 8.18 -2.93 -13.12
CA LEU A 117 9.00 -1.73 -13.29
C LEU A 117 8.19 -0.44 -13.13
N VAL A 118 7.02 -0.37 -13.78
CA VAL A 118 6.14 0.81 -13.69
C VAL A 118 5.62 0.98 -12.27
N SER A 119 5.15 -0.08 -11.64
CA SER A 119 4.66 0.01 -10.27
C SER A 119 5.79 0.24 -9.26
N GLY A 120 6.94 -0.42 -9.42
CA GLY A 120 8.12 -0.22 -8.58
C GLY A 120 8.63 1.22 -8.63
N SER A 121 8.62 1.86 -9.81
CA SER A 121 9.00 3.27 -9.94
C SER A 121 7.97 4.20 -9.29
N ALA A 122 6.67 3.95 -9.47
CA ALA A 122 5.62 4.70 -8.76
C ALA A 122 5.78 4.59 -7.23
N MET A 123 6.15 3.42 -6.73
CA MET A 123 6.39 3.18 -5.31
C MET A 123 7.64 3.88 -4.79
N ALA A 124 8.72 3.91 -5.58
CA ALA A 124 9.91 4.67 -5.23
C ALA A 124 9.59 6.17 -5.08
N ILE A 125 8.83 6.74 -6.02
CA ILE A 125 8.36 8.14 -5.94
C ILE A 125 7.50 8.35 -4.70
N ALA A 126 6.54 7.45 -4.43
CA ALA A 126 5.71 7.53 -3.23
C ALA A 126 6.54 7.48 -1.94
N GLY A 127 7.59 6.64 -1.92
CA GLY A 127 8.55 6.58 -0.82
C GLY A 127 9.30 7.89 -0.60
N VAL A 128 9.83 8.50 -1.68
CA VAL A 128 10.50 9.81 -1.61
C VAL A 128 9.56 10.88 -1.08
N LEU A 129 8.31 10.93 -1.58
CA LEU A 129 7.30 11.87 -1.11
C LEU A 129 6.95 11.66 0.36
N ALA A 130 6.76 10.42 0.79
CA ALA A 130 6.46 10.09 2.20
C ALA A 130 7.59 10.51 3.13
N VAL A 131 8.85 10.26 2.75
CA VAL A 131 10.03 10.71 3.51
C VAL A 131 10.11 12.23 3.56
N GLY A 132 9.94 12.89 2.41
CA GLY A 132 9.95 14.36 2.32
C GLY A 132 8.86 15.02 3.16
N LEU A 133 7.63 14.51 3.10
CA LEU A 133 6.51 14.97 3.93
C LEU A 133 6.76 14.76 5.42
N THR A 134 7.34 13.61 5.79
CA THR A 134 7.70 13.33 7.18
C THR A 134 8.77 14.32 7.67
N PHE A 135 9.79 14.57 6.85
CA PHE A 135 10.83 15.54 7.18
C PHE A 135 10.25 16.94 7.35
N ALA A 136 9.41 17.41 6.41
CA ALA A 136 8.73 18.69 6.50
C ALA A 136 7.82 18.80 7.74
N ALA A 137 7.13 17.72 8.10
CA ALA A 137 6.27 17.68 9.29
C ALA A 137 7.07 17.73 10.62
N ILE A 138 8.32 17.26 10.61
CA ILE A 138 9.22 17.34 11.77
C ILE A 138 9.86 18.72 11.87
N THR A 139 10.39 19.25 10.75
CA THR A 139 11.12 20.52 10.71
C THR A 139 10.22 21.76 10.72
N GLY A 140 8.98 21.64 10.23
CA GLY A 140 8.01 22.73 10.19
C GLY A 140 7.30 23.01 11.52
N ARG A 141 7.64 22.31 12.61
CA ARG A 141 7.00 22.56 13.92
C ARG A 141 7.54 23.85 14.54
N PRO A 142 6.67 24.76 15.04
CA PRO A 142 7.14 25.95 15.74
C PRO A 142 7.97 25.55 16.96
N ARG A 143 9.10 26.25 17.20
CA ARG A 143 9.97 26.00 18.35
C ARG A 143 9.13 26.07 19.63
N ARG A 144 9.00 24.93 20.32
CA ARG A 144 8.50 24.93 21.70
C ARG A 144 9.62 25.36 22.62
N VAL A 145 9.38 26.39 23.41
CA VAL A 145 10.23 26.75 24.55
C VAL A 145 10.14 25.59 25.55
N LEU A 146 11.25 24.88 25.76
CA LEU A 146 11.31 23.67 26.59
C LEU A 146 11.54 23.98 28.07
N PHE A 147 12.03 25.17 28.38
CA PHE A 147 12.32 25.63 29.73
C PHE A 147 11.86 27.09 29.86
N TYR A 148 10.99 27.35 30.83
CA TYR A 148 10.80 28.71 31.33
C TYR A 148 11.94 28.93 32.34
N GLU A 149 12.76 29.95 32.14
CA GLU A 149 13.64 30.42 33.21
C GLU A 149 12.73 30.96 34.32
N GLU A 150 12.74 30.30 35.48
CA GLU A 150 12.18 30.85 36.70
C GLU A 150 13.15 31.96 37.17
N GLU A 151 12.68 33.22 37.13
CA GLU A 151 13.38 34.39 37.70
C GLU A 151 13.47 34.32 39.23
#